data_AF-A0A820KQF8-F1
#
_entry.id   AF-A0A820KQF8-F1
#
_cell.length_a   1.000
_cell.length_b   1.000
_cell.length_c   1.000
_cell.angle_alpha   90.00
_cell.angle_beta   90.00
_cell.angle_gamma   90.00
#
_symmetry.space_group_name_H-M   'P 1'
#
loop_
_entity.id
_entity.type
_entity.pdbx_description
1 polymer ?
#
loop_
_entity_poly.entity_id
_entity_poly.type
_entity_poly.pdbx_seq_one_letter_code
_entity_poly.pdbx_strand_id
1 'polypeptide(L)'
;IETNKNVTHDLKKIEQRVEQVTQELDVFCRIVDKQEKLIHKLFKAARHRGQQYKNLLESTAKLTSSCFTSFLESRNYTGEAIFDHQERTLSLEITPRGDEVHKDTRSLSGGERSFSTVCFMLALWEVVEMPLRCLDEFDVFMDHVTRRTAMNLVLEVAREKKKQYIFLTPQDLSFLKITPDMRILRMPQPKRTLVQINNEYYSC
;
A
#
# COMPACT_ATOMS: atom_id res chain seq x y z
N ILE A 1 -87.10 2.15 -15.39
CA ILE A 1 -86.58 1.81 -14.04
C ILE A 1 -85.26 1.02 -14.14
N GLU A 2 -85.11 0.10 -15.10
CA GLU A 2 -83.87 -0.69 -15.31
C GLU A 2 -82.65 0.12 -15.73
N THR A 3 -82.81 1.16 -16.56
CA THR A 3 -81.72 2.05 -16.99
C THR A 3 -81.04 2.79 -15.82
N ASN A 4 -81.76 3.11 -14.75
CA ASN A 4 -81.21 3.83 -13.59
C ASN A 4 -80.41 2.90 -12.65
N LYS A 5 -80.69 1.58 -12.67
CA LYS A 5 -79.93 0.55 -11.94
C LYS A 5 -78.58 0.22 -12.60
N ASN A 6 -78.50 0.23 -13.93
CA ASN A 6 -77.24 0.00 -14.66
C ASN A 6 -76.27 1.17 -14.48
N VAL A 7 -76.76 2.42 -14.58
CA VAL A 7 -75.93 3.62 -14.36
C VAL A 7 -75.37 3.67 -12.94
N THR A 8 -76.17 3.31 -11.93
CA THR A 8 -75.70 3.25 -10.53
C THR A 8 -74.72 2.10 -10.28
N HIS A 9 -74.83 0.98 -10.99
CA HIS A 9 -73.83 -0.10 -10.93
C HIS A 9 -72.50 0.32 -11.56
N ASP A 10 -72.52 0.98 -12.71
CA ASP A 10 -71.30 1.45 -13.38
C ASP A 10 -70.57 2.53 -12.57
N LEU A 11 -71.31 3.45 -11.93
CA LEU A 11 -70.76 4.44 -11.01
C LEU A 11 -70.03 3.79 -9.83
N LYS A 12 -70.61 2.78 -9.18
CA LYS A 12 -69.96 2.05 -8.07
C LYS A 12 -68.69 1.33 -8.52
N LYS A 13 -68.67 0.80 -9.73
CA LYS A 13 -67.49 0.12 -10.29
C LYS A 13 -66.36 1.10 -10.59
N ILE A 14 -66.71 2.32 -11.03
CA ILE A 14 -65.75 3.42 -11.22
C ILE A 14 -65.20 3.87 -9.87
N GLU A 15 -66.04 4.08 -8.86
CA GLU A 15 -65.61 4.46 -7.50
C GLU A 15 -64.64 3.44 -6.89
N GLN A 16 -64.95 2.14 -6.99
CA GLN A 16 -64.04 1.08 -6.51
C GLN A 16 -62.69 1.08 -7.23
N ARG A 17 -62.69 1.32 -8.55
CA ARG A 17 -61.43 1.42 -9.33
C ARG A 17 -60.62 2.65 -8.94
N VAL A 18 -61.27 3.79 -8.71
CA VAL A 18 -60.59 5.01 -8.25
C VAL A 18 -59.95 4.77 -6.88
N GLU A 19 -60.66 4.10 -5.97
CA GLU A 19 -60.15 3.76 -4.65
C GLU A 19 -58.94 2.81 -4.71
N GLN A 20 -59.02 1.77 -5.53
CA GLN A 20 -57.90 0.84 -5.77
C GLN A 20 -56.66 1.55 -6.34
N VAL A 21 -56.83 2.37 -7.38
CA VAL A 21 -55.71 3.11 -8.00
C VAL A 21 -55.10 4.11 -7.01
N THR A 22 -55.91 4.73 -6.16
CA THR A 22 -55.44 5.66 -5.13
C THR A 22 -54.60 4.94 -4.06
N GLN A 23 -55.00 3.73 -3.65
CA GLN A 23 -54.24 2.91 -2.72
C GLN A 23 -52.91 2.43 -3.33
N GLU A 24 -52.91 1.99 -4.59
CA GLU A 24 -51.69 1.61 -5.31
C GLU A 24 -50.73 2.81 -5.44
N LEU A 25 -51.26 4.00 -5.75
CA LEU A 25 -50.46 5.22 -5.83
C LEU A 25 -49.83 5.58 -4.48
N ASP A 26 -50.56 5.47 -3.36
CA ASP A 26 -50.01 5.72 -2.03
C ASP A 26 -48.88 4.74 -1.67
N VAL A 27 -49.03 3.46 -2.03
CA VAL A 27 -47.96 2.46 -1.87
C VAL A 27 -46.73 2.83 -2.70
N PHE A 28 -46.93 3.24 -3.96
CA PHE A 28 -45.83 3.65 -4.83
C PHE A 28 -45.10 4.89 -4.30
N CYS A 29 -45.84 5.92 -3.86
CA CYS A 29 -45.27 7.11 -3.23
C CYS A 29 -44.39 6.76 -2.02
N ARG A 30 -44.86 5.85 -1.14
CA ARG A 30 -44.07 5.38 0.00
C ARG A 30 -42.79 4.65 -0.41
N ILE A 31 -42.81 3.93 -1.54
CA ILE A 31 -41.62 3.26 -2.09
C ILE A 31 -40.63 4.30 -2.60
N VAL A 32 -41.09 5.29 -3.38
CA VAL A 32 -40.26 6.38 -3.89
C VAL A 32 -39.61 7.15 -2.74
N ASP A 33 -40.38 7.54 -1.71
CA ASP A 33 -39.86 8.22 -0.52
C ASP A 33 -38.74 7.42 0.19
N LYS A 34 -38.90 6.10 0.27
CA LYS A 34 -37.89 5.21 0.86
C LYS A 34 -36.62 5.17 -0.01
N GLN A 35 -36.78 5.11 -1.33
CA GLN A 35 -35.65 5.12 -2.26
C GLN A 35 -34.90 6.45 -2.22
N GLU A 36 -35.59 7.59 -2.18
CA GLU A 36 -34.95 8.91 -2.05
C GLU A 36 -34.14 9.02 -0.75
N LYS A 37 -34.70 8.57 0.38
CA LYS A 37 -34.00 8.52 1.66
C LYS A 37 -32.76 7.63 1.60
N LEU A 38 -32.84 6.49 0.90
CA LEU A 38 -31.70 5.59 0.73
C LEU A 38 -30.61 6.24 -0.13
N ILE A 39 -30.97 6.84 -1.27
CA ILE A 39 -30.05 7.55 -2.16
C ILE A 39 -29.33 8.66 -1.38
N HIS A 40 -30.06 9.45 -0.60
CA HIS A 40 -29.47 10.51 0.22
C HIS A 40 -28.45 9.95 1.24
N LYS A 41 -28.78 8.85 1.94
CA LYS A 41 -27.84 8.19 2.86
C LYS A 41 -26.60 7.67 2.15
N LEU A 42 -26.76 7.07 0.96
CA LEU A 42 -25.64 6.55 0.17
C LEU A 42 -24.72 7.68 -0.30
N PHE A 43 -25.27 8.79 -0.80
CA PHE A 43 -24.48 9.96 -1.19
C PHE A 43 -23.71 10.54 -0.01
N LYS A 44 -24.36 10.69 1.16
CA LYS A 44 -23.69 11.16 2.38
C LYS A 44 -22.54 10.23 2.79
N ALA A 45 -22.76 8.92 2.77
CA ALA A 45 -21.75 7.93 3.11
C ALA A 45 -20.58 7.92 2.10
N ALA A 46 -20.88 8.03 0.80
CA ALA A 46 -19.87 8.10 -0.25
C ALA A 46 -19.01 9.37 -0.12
N ARG A 47 -19.63 10.53 0.11
CA ARG A 47 -18.92 11.79 0.35
C ARG A 47 -18.03 11.71 1.59
N HIS A 48 -18.54 11.14 2.68
CA HIS A 48 -17.78 10.96 3.91
C HIS A 48 -16.55 10.07 3.69
N ARG A 49 -16.73 8.91 3.06
CA ARG A 49 -15.60 8.01 2.71
C ARG A 49 -14.59 8.70 1.78
N GLY A 50 -15.06 9.47 0.80
CA GLY A 50 -14.20 10.24 -0.09
C GLY A 50 -13.32 11.24 0.66
N GLN A 51 -13.87 11.92 1.67
CA GLN A 51 -13.08 12.82 2.52
C GLN A 51 -12.09 12.07 3.41
N GLN A 52 -12.51 10.97 4.03
CA GLN A 52 -11.62 10.15 4.87
C GLN A 52 -10.46 9.59 4.05
N TYR A 53 -10.71 9.14 2.83
CA TYR A 53 -9.70 8.65 1.92
C TYR A 53 -8.67 9.74 1.56
N LYS A 54 -9.12 10.96 1.25
CA LYS A 54 -8.21 12.09 1.00
C LYS A 54 -7.32 12.39 2.22
N ASN A 55 -7.92 12.46 3.40
CA ASN A 55 -7.16 12.72 4.64
C ASN A 55 -6.15 11.60 4.92
N LEU A 56 -6.53 10.34 4.68
CA LEU A 56 -5.64 9.19 4.83
C LEU A 56 -4.47 9.26 3.85
N LEU A 57 -4.72 9.57 2.58
CA LEU A 57 -3.69 9.73 1.57
C LEU A 57 -2.66 10.81 1.97
N GLU A 58 -3.15 12.01 2.29
CA GLU A 58 -2.28 13.13 2.66
C GLU A 58 -1.45 12.86 3.92
N SER A 59 -2.07 12.26 4.95
CA SER A 59 -1.36 11.90 6.18
C SER A 59 -0.32 10.81 5.96
N THR A 60 -0.66 9.78 5.18
CA THR A 60 0.25 8.69 4.84
C THR A 60 1.44 9.19 4.04
N ALA A 61 1.22 10.05 3.04
CA ALA A 61 2.28 10.64 2.22
C ALA A 61 3.25 11.49 3.07
N LYS A 62 2.71 12.34 3.95
CA LYS A 62 3.52 13.18 4.85
C LYS A 62 4.36 12.36 5.82
N LEU A 63 3.74 11.35 6.45
CA LEU A 63 4.45 10.45 7.38
C LEU A 63 5.54 9.66 6.65
N THR A 64 5.23 9.11 5.47
CA THR A 64 6.20 8.36 4.66
C THR A 64 7.37 9.26 4.26
N SER A 65 7.11 10.48 3.79
CA SER A 65 8.19 11.41 3.42
C SER A 65 9.07 11.78 4.62
N SER A 66 8.46 12.07 5.78
CA SER A 66 9.21 12.39 7.00
C SER A 66 10.06 11.22 7.50
N CYS A 67 9.53 9.99 7.50
CA CYS A 67 10.32 8.80 7.85
C CYS A 67 11.44 8.55 6.84
N PHE A 68 11.18 8.75 5.55
CA PHE A 68 12.18 8.59 4.49
C PHE A 68 13.37 9.53 4.69
N THR A 69 13.10 10.83 4.92
CA THR A 69 14.14 11.82 5.23
C THR A 69 14.94 11.41 6.46
N SER A 70 14.27 11.00 7.55
CA SER A 70 14.96 10.57 8.78
C SER A 70 15.85 9.34 8.56
N PHE A 71 15.41 8.36 7.76
CA PHE A 71 16.23 7.19 7.46
C PHE A 71 17.44 7.50 6.58
N LEU A 72 17.35 8.48 5.68
CA LEU A 72 18.49 8.94 4.87
C LEU A 72 19.60 9.57 5.72
N GLU A 73 19.26 10.21 6.83
CA GLU A 73 20.21 10.86 7.73
C GLU A 73 21.23 9.86 8.33
N SER A 74 20.87 8.57 8.42
CA SER A 74 21.80 7.51 8.86
C SER A 74 23.08 7.42 8.00
N ARG A 75 23.06 7.98 6.78
CA ARG A 75 24.24 8.12 5.93
C ARG A 75 24.67 9.56 5.63
N ASN A 76 24.09 10.53 6.34
CA ASN A 76 24.19 11.97 6.05
C ASN A 76 23.73 12.30 4.62
N TYR A 77 22.71 11.59 4.14
CA TYR A 77 22.02 11.98 2.92
C TYR A 77 20.86 12.88 3.30
N THR A 78 20.50 13.80 2.42
CA THR A 78 19.26 14.56 2.52
C THR A 78 18.35 14.19 1.35
N GLY A 79 17.05 14.36 1.52
CA GLY A 79 16.11 14.01 0.47
C GLY A 79 14.67 14.01 0.94
N GLU A 80 13.77 13.90 -0.03
CA GLU A 80 12.33 13.92 0.17
C GLU A 80 11.65 12.91 -0.76
N ALA A 81 10.56 12.31 -0.27
CA ALA A 81 9.64 11.54 -1.10
C ALA A 81 8.43 12.42 -1.45
N ILE A 82 8.35 12.83 -2.72
CA ILE A 82 7.33 13.74 -3.21
C ILE A 82 6.20 12.92 -3.84
N PHE A 83 5.03 12.97 -3.19
CA PHE A 83 3.82 12.29 -3.66
C PHE A 83 2.87 13.30 -4.31
N ASP A 84 2.65 13.17 -5.63
CA ASP A 84 1.61 13.92 -6.32
C ASP A 84 0.41 13.00 -6.57
N HIS A 85 -0.64 13.17 -5.77
CA HIS A 85 -1.85 12.38 -5.91
C HIS A 85 -2.77 12.85 -7.05
N GLN A 86 -2.58 14.06 -7.59
CA GLN A 86 -3.35 14.55 -8.74
C GLN A 86 -2.80 13.92 -10.02
N GLU A 87 -1.48 14.03 -10.22
CA GLU A 87 -0.78 13.47 -11.38
C GLU A 87 -0.44 11.98 -11.21
N ARG A 88 -0.66 11.41 -10.02
CA ARG A 88 -0.40 10.01 -9.66
C ARG A 88 1.08 9.65 -9.82
N THR A 89 1.96 10.55 -9.42
CA THR A 89 3.40 10.37 -9.50
C THR A 89 4.03 10.27 -8.11
N LEU A 90 5.18 9.60 -8.06
CA LEU A 90 6.07 9.53 -6.92
C LEU A 90 7.47 9.83 -7.41
N SER A 91 8.08 10.85 -6.83
CA SER A 91 9.46 11.23 -7.09
C SER A 91 10.27 11.13 -5.80
N LEU A 92 11.43 10.50 -5.87
CA LEU A 92 12.37 10.43 -4.75
C LEU A 92 13.57 11.29 -5.12
N GLU A 93 13.77 12.36 -4.36
CA GLU A 93 14.90 13.28 -4.57
C GLU A 93 15.90 13.06 -3.45
N ILE A 94 17.15 12.76 -3.81
CA ILE A 94 18.21 12.45 -2.83
C ILE A 94 19.45 13.25 -3.17
N THR A 95 20.09 13.80 -2.13
CA THR A 95 21.38 14.47 -2.19
C THR A 95 22.36 13.70 -1.31
N PRO A 96 23.28 12.94 -1.92
CA PRO A 96 24.37 12.29 -1.19
C PRO A 96 25.32 13.31 -0.54
N ARG A 97 26.05 12.87 0.49
CA ARG A 97 26.99 13.72 1.23
C ARG A 97 28.07 14.29 0.31
N GLY A 98 28.14 15.62 0.21
CA GLY A 98 29.16 16.34 -0.56
C GLY A 98 28.70 16.77 -1.96
N ASP A 99 27.47 16.45 -2.35
CA ASP A 99 26.82 17.03 -3.52
C ASP A 99 26.02 18.28 -3.11
N GLU A 100 26.02 19.31 -3.96
CA GLU A 100 25.22 20.54 -3.77
C GLU A 100 23.83 20.47 -4.44
N VAL A 101 23.58 19.43 -5.25
CA VAL A 101 22.39 19.35 -6.12
C VAL A 101 21.59 18.08 -5.83
N HIS A 102 20.28 18.22 -5.69
CA HIS A 102 19.33 17.11 -5.62
C HIS A 102 19.40 16.26 -6.89
N LYS A 103 19.64 14.95 -6.71
CA LYS A 103 19.70 13.98 -7.79
C LYS A 103 18.41 13.17 -7.78
N ASP A 104 17.80 13.04 -8.97
CA ASP A 104 16.82 11.99 -9.22
C ASP A 104 17.49 10.63 -8.97
N THR A 105 16.75 9.66 -8.48
CA THR A 105 17.19 8.26 -8.32
C THR A 105 17.94 7.67 -9.51
N ARG A 106 17.65 8.15 -10.73
CA ARG A 106 18.32 7.73 -11.97
C ARG A 106 19.75 8.22 -12.11
N SER A 107 20.13 9.32 -11.46
CA SER A 107 21.48 9.89 -11.49
C SER A 107 22.34 9.51 -10.28
N LEU A 108 21.80 8.69 -9.36
CA LEU A 108 22.53 8.11 -8.24
C LEU A 108 23.42 6.94 -8.68
N SER A 109 24.48 6.68 -7.91
CA SER A 109 25.24 5.43 -8.03
C SER A 109 24.37 4.21 -7.66
N GLY A 110 24.78 3.02 -8.10
CA GLY A 110 24.04 1.77 -7.79
C GLY A 110 23.85 1.55 -6.28
N GLY A 111 24.88 1.81 -5.48
CA GLY A 111 24.83 1.69 -4.03
C GLY A 111 23.91 2.71 -3.37
N GLU A 112 23.98 3.98 -3.79
CA GLU A 112 23.10 5.05 -3.30
C GLU A 112 21.64 4.76 -3.64
N ARG A 113 21.37 4.34 -4.88
CA ARG A 113 20.01 4.01 -5.30
C ARG A 113 19.43 2.87 -4.47
N SER A 114 20.20 1.80 -4.25
CA SER A 114 19.77 0.69 -3.40
C SER A 114 19.56 1.12 -1.96
N PHE A 115 20.44 1.97 -1.41
CA PHE A 115 20.29 2.46 -0.04
C PHE A 115 19.02 3.29 0.13
N SER A 116 18.80 4.27 -0.75
CA SER A 116 17.58 5.08 -0.76
C SER A 116 16.33 4.22 -0.95
N THR A 117 16.41 3.15 -1.76
CA THR A 117 15.30 2.20 -1.90
C THR A 117 14.99 1.50 -0.57
N VAL A 118 16.00 1.07 0.19
CA VAL A 118 15.81 0.49 1.53
C VAL A 118 15.19 1.51 2.49
N CYS A 119 15.69 2.76 2.52
CA CYS A 119 15.10 3.82 3.34
C CYS A 119 13.63 4.05 2.99
N PHE A 120 13.28 4.05 1.70
CA PHE A 120 11.90 4.22 1.26
C PHE A 120 11.00 3.03 1.64
N MET A 121 11.50 1.80 1.52
CA MET A 121 10.77 0.60 1.99
C MET A 121 10.52 0.65 3.50
N LEU A 122 11.51 1.06 4.30
CA LEU A 122 11.36 1.24 5.74
C LEU A 122 10.33 2.33 6.08
N ALA A 123 10.33 3.44 5.34
CA ALA A 123 9.35 4.50 5.52
C ALA A 123 7.91 4.03 5.24
N LEU A 124 7.72 3.25 4.18
CA LEU A 124 6.42 2.63 3.90
C LEU A 124 5.99 1.65 5.00
N TRP A 125 6.94 0.94 5.61
CA TRP A 125 6.66 0.08 6.74
C TRP A 125 6.19 0.85 7.98
N GLU A 126 6.53 2.12 8.16
CA GLU A 126 6.00 2.90 9.29
C GLU A 126 4.50 3.20 9.16
N VAL A 127 4.01 3.33 7.92
CA VAL A 127 2.58 3.59 7.66
C VAL A 127 1.77 2.32 7.40
N VAL A 128 2.43 1.20 7.04
CA VAL A 128 1.76 -0.08 6.75
C VAL A 128 1.84 -1.04 7.95
N GLU A 129 0.66 -1.35 8.50
CA GLU A 129 0.50 -2.38 9.52
C GLU A 129 0.47 -3.79 8.90
N MET A 130 1.61 -4.47 8.96
CA MET A 130 1.73 -5.88 8.61
C MET A 130 2.41 -6.67 9.75
N PRO A 131 1.95 -7.88 10.11
CA PRO A 131 2.53 -8.68 11.20
C PRO A 131 3.86 -9.38 10.85
N LEU A 132 4.08 -9.64 9.55
CA LEU A 132 5.26 -10.29 9.00
C LEU A 132 5.84 -9.42 7.88
N ARG A 133 7.14 -9.16 7.90
CA ARG A 133 7.85 -8.39 6.85
C ARG A 133 8.99 -9.22 6.28
N CYS A 134 9.11 -9.22 4.96
CA CYS A 134 10.16 -9.96 4.26
C CYS A 134 10.90 -9.03 3.29
N LEU A 135 12.23 -9.16 3.21
CA LEU A 135 13.03 -8.57 2.14
C LEU A 135 13.90 -9.65 1.52
N ASP A 136 14.08 -9.57 0.22
CA ASP A 136 14.95 -10.44 -0.56
C ASP A 136 15.90 -9.59 -1.40
N GLU A 137 17.15 -10.05 -1.51
CA GLU A 137 18.22 -9.44 -2.32
C GLU A 137 18.41 -7.92 -2.16
N PHE A 138 17.99 -7.36 -1.02
CA PHE A 138 17.95 -5.91 -0.81
C PHE A 138 19.34 -5.26 -0.77
N ASP A 139 20.40 -6.05 -0.57
CA ASP A 139 21.78 -5.59 -0.41
C ASP A 139 22.72 -5.97 -1.58
N VAL A 140 22.20 -6.56 -2.67
CA VAL A 140 23.04 -7.09 -3.77
C VAL A 140 23.84 -6.02 -4.52
N PHE A 141 23.30 -4.81 -4.68
CA PHE A 141 23.96 -3.73 -5.42
C PHE A 141 24.73 -2.75 -4.53
N MET A 142 24.90 -3.09 -3.24
CA MET A 142 25.59 -2.26 -2.28
C MET A 142 27.05 -2.71 -2.11
N ASP A 143 27.95 -1.74 -1.96
CA ASP A 143 29.30 -2.03 -1.50
C ASP A 143 29.30 -2.43 -0.02
N HIS A 144 30.45 -2.88 0.48
CA HIS A 144 30.56 -3.39 1.86
C HIS A 144 30.20 -2.33 2.91
N VAL A 145 30.49 -1.04 2.66
CA VAL A 145 30.22 0.05 3.60
C VAL A 145 28.73 0.37 3.64
N THR A 146 28.11 0.58 2.47
CA THR A 146 26.69 0.90 2.35
C THR A 146 25.82 -0.25 2.85
N ARG A 147 26.19 -1.49 2.51
CA ARG A 147 25.51 -2.69 3.00
C ARG A 147 25.49 -2.77 4.52
N ARG A 148 26.62 -2.49 5.18
CA ARG A 148 26.69 -2.52 6.64
C ARG A 148 25.76 -1.48 7.25
N THR A 149 25.73 -0.25 6.72
CA THR A 149 24.82 0.80 7.18
C THR A 149 23.36 0.39 6.96
N ALA A 150 23.01 -0.09 5.76
CA ALA A 150 21.64 -0.51 5.44
C ALA A 150 21.15 -1.64 6.35
N MET A 151 21.98 -2.67 6.56
CA MET A 151 21.65 -3.80 7.43
C MET A 151 21.43 -3.36 8.88
N ASN A 152 22.30 -2.48 9.40
CA ASN A 152 22.14 -1.95 10.77
C ASN A 152 20.83 -1.17 10.91
N LEU A 153 20.51 -0.30 9.95
CA LEU A 153 19.28 0.48 9.93
C LEU A 153 18.04 -0.43 9.89
N VAL A 154 18.03 -1.44 9.01
CA VAL A 154 16.92 -2.41 8.91
C VAL A 154 16.74 -3.16 10.22
N LEU A 155 17.83 -3.60 10.86
CA LEU A 155 17.77 -4.32 12.15
C LEU A 155 17.32 -3.42 13.31
N GLU A 156 17.69 -2.14 13.29
CA GLU A 156 17.23 -1.15 14.28
C GLU A 156 15.71 -0.96 14.20
N VAL A 157 15.20 -0.64 13.01
CA VAL A 157 13.73 -0.51 12.77
C VAL A 157 13.00 -1.82 13.09
N ALA A 158 13.61 -2.97 12.77
CA ALA A 158 13.03 -4.27 13.07
C ALA A 158 12.88 -4.52 14.57
N ARG A 159 13.81 -4.02 15.40
CA ARG A 159 13.77 -4.20 16.86
C ARG A 159 12.78 -3.28 17.56
N GLU A 160 12.58 -2.08 17.04
CA GLU A 160 11.60 -1.13 17.61
C GLU A 160 10.18 -1.65 17.51
N LYS A 161 9.86 -2.36 16.42
CA LYS A 161 8.53 -2.91 16.18
C LYS A 161 8.51 -4.39 16.58
N LYS A 162 7.65 -4.76 17.52
CA LYS A 162 7.40 -6.17 17.92
C LYS A 162 6.69 -6.97 16.83
N LYS A 163 7.33 -7.15 15.67
CA LYS A 163 6.85 -7.82 14.46
C LYS A 163 7.86 -8.88 14.01
N GLN A 164 7.43 -9.80 13.15
CA GLN A 164 8.33 -10.80 12.59
C GLN A 164 9.00 -10.29 11.31
N TYR A 165 10.30 -10.49 11.20
CA TYR A 165 11.09 -10.11 10.03
C TYR A 165 11.82 -11.32 9.45
N ILE A 166 11.82 -11.44 8.12
CA ILE A 166 12.58 -12.45 7.38
C ILE A 166 13.42 -11.73 6.34
N PHE A 167 14.73 -11.90 6.41
CA PHE A 167 15.66 -11.32 5.44
C PHE A 167 16.34 -12.44 4.68
N LEU A 168 16.25 -12.37 3.36
CA LEU A 168 16.94 -13.25 2.45
C LEU A 168 18.05 -12.44 1.78
N THR A 169 19.28 -12.94 1.90
CA THR A 169 20.43 -12.32 1.26
C THR A 169 21.45 -13.40 0.88
N PRO A 170 22.02 -13.32 -0.33
CA PRO A 170 23.15 -14.17 -0.71
C PRO A 170 24.48 -13.71 -0.08
N GLN A 171 24.48 -12.56 0.59
CA GLN A 171 25.67 -11.93 1.12
C GLN A 171 26.10 -12.51 2.46
N ASP A 172 27.40 -12.40 2.75
CA ASP A 172 27.95 -12.86 4.02
C ASP A 172 27.55 -11.94 5.18
N LEU A 173 27.09 -12.57 6.27
CA LEU A 173 26.58 -11.90 7.47
C LEU A 173 27.55 -11.98 8.65
N SER A 174 28.81 -12.37 8.44
CA SER A 174 29.79 -12.59 9.52
C SER A 174 30.08 -11.34 10.35
N PHE A 175 29.85 -10.16 9.78
CA PHE A 175 30.05 -8.88 10.48
C PHE A 175 28.95 -8.56 11.51
N LEU A 176 27.82 -9.29 11.49
CA LEU A 176 26.70 -9.06 12.41
C LEU A 176 26.97 -9.71 13.78
N LYS A 177 26.67 -8.95 14.84
CA LYS A 177 26.65 -9.48 16.20
C LYS A 177 25.33 -10.21 16.42
N ILE A 178 25.40 -11.50 16.73
CA ILE A 178 24.22 -12.31 17.03
C ILE A 178 23.62 -11.84 18.36
N THR A 179 22.35 -11.46 18.31
CA THR A 179 21.54 -11.07 19.47
C THR A 179 20.44 -12.10 19.71
N PRO A 180 19.87 -12.23 20.93
CA PRO A 180 18.90 -13.28 21.25
C PRO A 180 17.60 -13.25 20.43
N ASP A 181 17.26 -12.07 19.92
CA ASP A 181 16.12 -11.77 19.04
C ASP A 181 16.39 -12.09 17.55
N MET A 182 17.59 -12.59 17.20
CA MET A 182 17.99 -12.88 15.83
C MET A 182 18.36 -14.35 15.65
N ARG A 183 17.90 -14.94 14.54
CA ARG A 183 18.28 -16.28 14.09
C ARG A 183 18.82 -16.23 12.67
N ILE A 184 20.08 -16.62 12.49
CA ILE A 184 20.70 -16.73 11.16
C ILE A 184 20.62 -18.19 10.70
N LEU A 185 19.98 -18.42 9.56
CA LEU A 185 19.89 -19.72 8.91
C LEU A 185 20.78 -19.70 7.66
N ARG A 186 21.90 -20.42 7.70
CA ARG A 186 22.81 -20.53 6.56
C ARG A 186 22.44 -21.75 5.73
N MET A 187 22.12 -21.55 4.46
CA MET A 187 21.89 -22.66 3.54
C MET A 187 23.22 -23.34 3.18
N PRO A 188 23.22 -24.68 3.00
CA PRO A 188 24.38 -25.39 2.50
C PRO A 188 24.70 -24.92 1.07
N GLN A 189 25.96 -25.06 0.67
CA GLN A 189 26.34 -24.75 -0.71
C GLN A 189 25.50 -25.57 -1.69
N PRO A 190 25.03 -24.97 -2.80
CA PRO A 190 24.28 -25.71 -3.80
C PRO A 190 25.16 -26.83 -4.36
N LYS A 191 24.58 -28.04 -4.47
CA LYS A 191 25.26 -29.16 -5.11
C LYS A 191 25.41 -28.83 -6.59
N ARG A 192 26.60 -28.37 -7.00
CA ARG A 192 26.96 -28.29 -8.41
C ARG A 192 27.16 -29.72 -8.91
N THR A 193 26.16 -30.28 -9.57
CA THR A 193 26.34 -31.54 -10.29
C THR A 193 27.32 -31.24 -11.41
N LEU A 194 28.58 -31.65 -11.24
CA LEU A 194 29.52 -31.63 -12.34
C LEU A 194 29.00 -32.63 -13.38
N VAL A 195 28.65 -32.14 -14.56
CA VAL A 195 28.32 -33.02 -15.68
C VAL A 195 29.65 -33.36 -16.34
N GLN A 196 30.04 -34.64 -16.26
CA GLN A 196 31.21 -35.14 -16.96
C GLN A 196 30.83 -35.37 -18.42
N ILE A 197 31.38 -34.57 -19.33
CA ILE A 197 31.26 -34.76 -20.77
C ILE A 197 32.68 -34.92 -21.31
N ASN A 198 32.97 -36.03 -21.98
CA ASN A 198 34.29 -36.31 -22.59
C ASN A 198 35.50 -36.11 -21.65
N ASN A 199 35.42 -36.64 -20.42
CA ASN A 199 36.48 -36.52 -19.38
C ASN A 199 36.81 -35.09 -18.93
N GLU A 200 35.99 -34.11 -19.27
CA GLU A 200 36.08 -32.75 -18.75
C GLU A 200 34.90 -32.47 -17.81
N TYR A 201 35.21 -31.81 -16.69
CA TYR A 201 34.21 -31.42 -15.69
C TYR A 201 33.71 -30.02 -16.00
N TYR A 202 32.46 -29.92 -16.41
CA TYR A 202 31.80 -28.63 -16.60
C TYR A 202 30.91 -28.32 -15.40
N SER A 203 31.05 -27.13 -14.83
CA SER A 203 30.06 -26.60 -13.89
C SER A 203 28.87 -26.09 -14.69
N CYS A 204 27.69 -26.65 -14.47
CA CYS A 204 26.45 -25.90 -14.75
C CYS A 204 26.35 -24.70 -13.80
#